data_AF-A0A964F117-F1
#
_entry.id   AF-A0A964F117-F1
#
_cell.length_a   1.000
_cell.length_b   1.000
_cell.length_c   1.000
_cell.angle_alpha   90.00
_cell.angle_beta   90.00
_cell.angle_gamma   90.00
#
_symmetry.space_group_name_H-M   'P 1'
#
loop_
_entity.id
_entity.type
_entity.pdbx_description
1 polymer ?
#
loop_
_entity_poly.entity_id
_entity_poly.type
_entity_poly.pdbx_seq_one_letter_code
_entity_poly.pdbx_strand_id
1 'polypeptide(L)'
;MLLLLLACVGSSDTKDFPPVIWGDPETGLDDTGVATADDTGDDTGAVDDTGDDTGPVTSDEVCYPGPAEDWTACLPVIPWSEGWGDDYAYPEPLNDSPQYARPLYFIDLAEADPDMALAPNFVLDEFMQEWKGRYGLFMPHVVETLQAIRDNIGGPLVINSGYRNVTYNAGVGGATWSRHMYGDAADMASSVASLDELGEICDLMGAGYIGYYEAHIHCDWRDDPLEPAFYGARRSNVLAPRPALGAILRWDGEAWTAPAEGWDEGEPLRVWTAEDARGKAIVHETTRRFVPPPGTAQVRVDVGHAVWLMAHQPD
;
A
#
# COMPACT_ATOMS: atom_id res chain seq x y z
N MET A 1 17.75 -21.17 23.42
CA MET A 1 18.37 -19.93 23.95
C MET A 1 17.53 -18.77 23.43
N LEU A 2 16.86 -18.01 24.31
CA LEU A 2 15.97 -16.92 23.92
C LEU A 2 16.82 -15.64 23.81
N LEU A 3 17.16 -15.22 22.59
CA LEU A 3 17.81 -13.93 22.37
C LEU A 3 16.71 -12.90 22.10
N LEU A 4 16.43 -12.05 23.09
CA LEU A 4 15.59 -10.87 22.93
C LEU A 4 16.52 -9.74 22.49
N LEU A 5 16.50 -9.36 21.22
CA LEU A 5 17.23 -8.19 20.71
C LEU A 5 16.20 -7.08 20.47
N LEU A 6 16.26 -6.05 21.32
CA LEU A 6 15.54 -4.80 21.12
C LEU A 6 16.19 -4.05 19.96
N ALA A 7 15.48 -3.86 18.85
CA ALA A 7 15.95 -2.99 17.77
C ALA A 7 15.53 -1.54 18.08
N CYS A 8 16.51 -0.68 18.35
CA CYS A 8 16.30 0.77 18.40
C CYS A 8 16.17 1.33 16.99
N VAL A 9 15.19 2.21 16.78
CA VAL A 9 15.00 2.99 15.55
C VAL A 9 16.17 3.98 15.41
N GLY A 10 17.04 3.72 14.45
CA GLY A 10 18.02 4.67 13.95
C GLY A 10 17.47 5.35 12.70
N SER A 11 17.14 6.64 12.82
CA SER A 11 16.87 7.56 11.71
C SER A 11 17.97 7.46 10.67
N SER A 12 17.66 7.07 9.43
CA SER A 12 18.55 7.30 8.29
C SER A 12 17.99 8.43 7.44
N ASP A 13 18.83 9.44 7.28
CA ASP A 13 18.61 10.74 6.66
C ASP A 13 17.94 10.69 5.28
N THR A 14 17.12 11.72 5.08
CA THR A 14 16.55 12.19 3.82
C THR A 14 17.56 12.13 2.67
N LYS A 15 17.23 11.37 1.61
CA LYS A 15 17.87 11.52 0.31
C LYS A 15 16.89 12.25 -0.60
N ASP A 16 17.23 13.51 -0.85
CA ASP A 16 16.61 14.37 -1.85
C ASP A 16 16.65 13.68 -3.23
N PHE A 17 15.48 13.39 -3.78
CA PHE A 17 15.29 13.11 -5.20
C PHE A 17 14.24 14.07 -5.76
N PRO A 18 14.41 14.53 -7.00
CA PRO A 18 13.61 15.62 -7.55
C PRO A 18 12.13 15.21 -7.65
N PRO A 19 11.19 16.15 -7.43
CA PRO A 19 9.78 15.86 -7.51
C PRO A 19 9.40 15.39 -8.92
N VAL A 20 8.68 14.28 -8.99
CA VAL A 20 7.86 13.94 -10.16
C VAL A 20 6.82 15.05 -10.26
N ILE A 21 6.91 15.85 -11.33
CA ILE A 21 5.97 16.95 -11.57
C ILE A 21 4.66 16.33 -12.06
N TRP A 22 3.70 16.24 -11.15
CA TRP A 22 2.30 16.03 -11.45
C TRP A 22 1.81 17.19 -12.33
N GLY A 23 1.34 16.87 -13.53
CA GLY A 23 0.74 17.84 -14.43
C GLY A 23 -0.62 18.28 -13.89
N ASP A 24 -0.69 19.48 -13.34
CA ASP A 24 -1.93 20.11 -12.93
C ASP A 24 -2.74 20.49 -14.18
N PRO A 25 -3.97 19.98 -14.38
CA PRO A 25 -4.74 20.27 -15.57
C PRO A 25 -5.65 21.46 -15.29
N GLU A 26 -5.15 22.70 -15.29
CA GLU A 26 -6.06 23.83 -15.51
C GLU A 26 -5.41 25.16 -15.94
N THR A 27 -6.05 25.78 -16.94
CA THR A 27 -5.97 27.18 -17.39
C THR A 27 -4.85 27.58 -18.37
N GLY A 28 -5.10 27.33 -19.66
CA GLY A 28 -4.68 28.25 -20.70
C GLY A 28 -5.54 29.51 -20.69
N LEU A 29 -5.01 30.64 -20.21
CA LEU A 29 -5.53 31.96 -20.52
C LEU A 29 -4.38 32.96 -20.71
N ASP A 30 -4.53 33.74 -21.78
CA ASP A 30 -3.60 34.67 -22.41
C ASP A 30 -2.96 35.71 -21.47
N ASP A 31 -1.67 35.92 -21.70
CA ASP A 31 -0.85 37.00 -21.18
C ASP A 31 -1.05 38.28 -22.01
N THR A 32 -1.69 39.30 -21.43
CA THR A 32 -1.46 40.70 -21.82
C THR A 32 -1.39 41.57 -20.58
N GLY A 33 -0.17 42.04 -20.26
CA GLY A 33 0.14 42.78 -19.05
C GLY A 33 -0.28 44.26 -19.04
N VAL A 34 0.10 44.93 -17.94
CA VAL A 34 0.76 46.24 -17.81
C VAL A 34 0.75 46.66 -16.33
N ALA A 35 1.89 47.17 -15.88
CA ALA A 35 2.19 47.63 -14.53
C ALA A 35 1.41 48.88 -14.08
N THR A 36 1.25 49.09 -12.75
CA THR A 36 1.92 50.16 -11.97
C THR A 36 1.49 50.19 -10.48
N ALA A 37 2.51 50.28 -9.63
CA ALA A 37 2.71 50.91 -8.30
C ALA A 37 1.56 51.40 -7.37
N ASP A 38 1.86 51.21 -6.07
CA ASP A 38 1.54 52.00 -4.86
C ASP A 38 0.08 52.30 -4.49
N ASP A 39 -0.37 51.84 -3.31
CA ASP A 39 -0.72 52.74 -2.19
C ASP A 39 -0.98 51.96 -0.89
N THR A 40 -0.56 52.57 0.22
CA THR A 40 -0.74 52.19 1.62
C THR A 40 -2.18 52.40 2.11
N GLY A 41 -2.69 51.48 2.93
CA GLY A 41 -3.98 51.67 3.60
C GLY A 41 -4.32 50.57 4.60
N ASP A 42 -3.92 50.79 5.85
CA ASP A 42 -4.45 50.12 7.04
C ASP A 42 -5.90 50.57 7.25
N ASP A 43 -6.86 49.64 7.22
CA ASP A 43 -8.19 49.88 7.78
C ASP A 43 -8.76 48.62 8.43
N THR A 44 -8.95 48.74 9.73
CA THR A 44 -9.58 47.77 10.61
C THR A 44 -11.08 47.71 10.34
N GLY A 45 -11.52 46.68 9.63
CA GLY A 45 -12.93 46.37 9.41
C GLY A 45 -13.19 44.89 9.61
N ALA A 46 -13.65 44.52 10.82
CA ALA A 46 -14.20 43.20 11.08
C ALA A 46 -15.42 42.99 10.17
N VAL A 47 -15.27 42.15 9.14
CA VAL A 47 -16.38 41.57 8.41
C VAL A 47 -16.61 40.19 9.02
N ASP A 48 -17.72 40.10 9.74
CA ASP A 48 -18.35 38.89 10.23
C ASP A 48 -18.81 38.07 9.03
N ASP A 49 -17.92 37.22 8.48
CA ASP A 49 -18.26 36.26 7.44
C ASP A 49 -18.79 34.98 8.10
N THR A 50 -20.08 35.04 8.44
CA THR A 50 -20.87 33.88 8.81
C THR A 50 -21.33 33.20 7.53
N GLY A 51 -20.50 32.28 7.01
CA GLY A 51 -20.94 31.34 5.97
C GLY A 51 -19.82 30.80 5.10
N ASP A 52 -18.87 30.03 5.65
CA ASP A 52 -18.06 29.15 4.82
C ASP A 52 -18.73 27.76 4.73
N ASP A 53 -19.41 27.59 3.61
CA ASP A 53 -20.04 26.37 3.14
C ASP A 53 -18.96 25.30 2.89
N THR A 54 -18.60 24.58 3.95
CA THR A 54 -17.78 23.36 3.85
C THR A 54 -18.68 22.13 3.84
N GLY A 55 -19.69 22.13 2.96
CA GLY A 55 -20.24 20.87 2.49
C GLY A 55 -19.12 20.05 1.85
N PRO A 56 -19.01 18.73 2.11
CA PRO A 56 -17.99 17.94 1.45
C PRO A 56 -18.29 17.95 -0.05
N VAL A 57 -17.39 18.54 -0.85
CA VAL A 57 -17.39 18.37 -2.28
C VAL A 57 -17.05 16.91 -2.53
N THR A 58 -18.06 16.06 -2.64
CA THR A 58 -17.88 14.67 -3.07
C THR A 58 -18.25 14.60 -4.52
N SER A 59 -17.30 14.16 -5.34
CA SER A 59 -17.63 13.64 -6.67
C SER A 59 -18.60 12.47 -6.48
N ASP A 60 -19.69 12.43 -7.24
CA ASP A 60 -20.65 11.30 -7.26
C ASP A 60 -20.06 10.07 -7.98
N GLU A 61 -18.83 10.19 -8.50
CA GLU A 61 -18.11 9.17 -9.23
C GLU A 61 -16.61 9.16 -8.89
N VAL A 62 -15.96 8.04 -9.17
CA VAL A 62 -14.50 7.87 -9.12
C VAL A 62 -14.01 7.50 -10.52
N CYS A 63 -12.94 8.15 -10.99
CA CYS A 63 -12.39 7.92 -12.31
C CYS A 63 -11.05 7.19 -12.25
N TYR A 64 -10.86 6.25 -13.17
CA TYR A 64 -9.65 5.45 -13.34
C TYR A 64 -8.94 5.84 -14.64
N PRO A 65 -7.63 5.53 -14.80
CA PRO A 65 -6.88 5.83 -16.02
C PRO A 65 -7.59 5.40 -17.30
N GLY A 66 -8.25 4.25 -17.26
CA GLY A 66 -8.98 3.70 -18.39
C GLY A 66 -8.05 3.16 -19.48
N PRO A 67 -8.61 2.65 -20.59
CA PRO A 67 -7.84 1.99 -21.64
C PRO A 67 -6.88 2.92 -22.41
N ALA A 68 -7.13 4.23 -22.36
CA ALA A 68 -6.34 5.25 -23.04
C ALA A 68 -5.54 6.15 -22.06
N GLU A 69 -5.57 5.84 -20.76
CA GLU A 69 -4.91 6.63 -19.70
C GLU A 69 -5.34 8.11 -19.69
N ASP A 70 -6.60 8.37 -20.09
CA ASP A 70 -7.19 9.70 -20.20
C ASP A 70 -8.12 10.05 -19.04
N TRP A 71 -8.23 9.16 -18.05
CA TRP A 71 -9.01 9.34 -16.83
C TRP A 71 -10.52 9.49 -17.05
N THR A 72 -11.04 8.95 -18.15
CA THR A 72 -12.48 9.02 -18.48
C THR A 72 -13.28 7.78 -18.07
N ALA A 73 -12.61 6.76 -17.52
CA ALA A 73 -13.26 5.53 -17.06
C ALA A 73 -13.82 5.74 -15.63
N CYS A 74 -15.02 6.33 -15.55
CA CYS A 74 -15.65 6.71 -14.28
C CYS A 74 -16.77 5.77 -13.84
N LEU A 75 -16.85 5.51 -12.54
CA LEU A 75 -17.85 4.66 -11.89
C LEU A 75 -18.58 5.44 -10.80
N PRO A 76 -19.92 5.32 -10.70
CA PRO A 76 -20.66 5.96 -9.64
C PRO A 76 -20.28 5.37 -8.28
N VAL A 77 -20.23 6.22 -7.26
CA VAL A 77 -20.03 5.80 -5.87
C VAL A 77 -21.29 6.01 -5.05
N ILE A 78 -21.53 5.11 -4.10
CA ILE A 78 -22.66 5.18 -3.17
C ILE A 78 -22.17 5.31 -1.74
N PRO A 79 -22.88 6.06 -0.88
CA PRO A 79 -22.48 6.22 0.51
C PRO A 79 -22.58 4.88 1.26
N TRP A 80 -21.63 4.67 2.15
CA TRP A 80 -21.65 3.57 3.11
C TRP A 80 -22.95 3.59 3.93
N SER A 81 -23.47 2.40 4.24
CA SER A 81 -24.67 2.23 5.06
C SER A 81 -24.44 1.27 6.22
N GLU A 82 -24.91 1.65 7.40
CA GLU A 82 -25.02 0.74 8.56
C GLU A 82 -25.81 -0.53 8.22
N GLY A 83 -26.72 -0.47 7.24
CA GLY A 83 -27.52 -1.60 6.80
C GLY A 83 -26.73 -2.70 6.08
N TRP A 84 -25.48 -2.48 5.71
CA TRP A 84 -24.65 -3.49 5.05
C TRP A 84 -24.04 -4.52 6.02
N GLY A 85 -24.13 -4.29 7.33
CA GLY A 85 -23.78 -5.27 8.36
C GLY A 85 -22.28 -5.57 8.47
N ASP A 86 -21.97 -6.76 9.00
CA ASP A 86 -20.61 -7.17 9.40
C ASP A 86 -19.61 -7.14 8.23
N ASP A 87 -20.08 -7.36 7.00
CA ASP A 87 -19.27 -7.31 5.77
C ASP A 87 -18.53 -5.98 5.59
N TYR A 88 -19.05 -4.89 6.17
CA TYR A 88 -18.49 -3.54 6.08
C TYR A 88 -18.35 -2.87 7.45
N ALA A 89 -18.23 -3.68 8.50
CA ALA A 89 -17.93 -3.24 9.87
C ALA A 89 -16.41 -3.07 10.06
N TYR A 90 -15.83 -2.02 9.46
CA TYR A 90 -14.40 -1.72 9.58
C TYR A 90 -14.00 -1.51 11.05
N PRO A 91 -12.79 -1.92 11.46
CA PRO A 91 -12.29 -1.66 12.80
C PRO A 91 -12.12 -0.16 13.05
N GLU A 92 -12.01 0.21 14.32
CA GLU A 92 -11.56 1.56 14.69
C GLU A 92 -10.18 1.83 14.07
N PRO A 93 -9.90 3.08 13.64
CA PRO A 93 -8.66 3.40 12.95
C PRO A 93 -7.41 3.02 13.75
N LEU A 94 -6.45 2.36 13.11
CA LEU A 94 -5.20 1.95 13.75
C LEU A 94 -4.44 3.19 14.24
N ASN A 95 -4.21 3.29 15.54
CA ASN A 95 -3.52 4.43 16.17
C ASN A 95 -4.12 5.80 15.79
N ASP A 96 -5.45 5.88 15.69
CA ASP A 96 -6.18 7.10 15.26
C ASP A 96 -5.77 7.61 13.87
N SER A 97 -5.15 6.76 13.04
CA SER A 97 -4.65 7.13 11.73
C SER A 97 -5.78 7.38 10.74
N PRO A 98 -5.77 8.50 9.99
CA PRO A 98 -6.72 8.72 8.91
C PRO A 98 -6.57 7.68 7.78
N GLN A 99 -5.37 7.10 7.58
CA GLN A 99 -5.13 6.07 6.56
C GLN A 99 -5.90 4.77 6.82
N TYR A 100 -6.31 4.52 8.07
CA TYR A 100 -7.09 3.35 8.47
C TYR A 100 -8.54 3.72 8.81
N ALA A 101 -8.99 4.92 8.42
CA ALA A 101 -10.37 5.30 8.56
C ALA A 101 -11.27 4.45 7.65
N ARG A 102 -12.49 4.17 8.13
CA ARG A 102 -13.51 3.53 7.31
C ARG A 102 -13.78 4.38 6.05
N PRO A 103 -13.83 3.77 4.85
CA PRO A 103 -14.27 4.44 3.63
C PRO A 103 -15.70 4.99 3.77
N LEU A 104 -15.95 6.14 3.15
CA LEU A 104 -17.26 6.79 3.17
C LEU A 104 -18.15 6.38 2.00
N TYR A 105 -17.53 6.06 0.86
CA TYR A 105 -18.22 5.70 -0.37
C TYR A 105 -17.59 4.47 -1.01
N PHE A 106 -18.39 3.75 -1.79
CA PHE A 106 -18.04 2.49 -2.44
C PHE A 106 -18.68 2.41 -3.82
N ILE A 107 -18.14 1.57 -4.70
CA ILE A 107 -18.76 1.18 -5.96
C ILE A 107 -19.71 0.00 -5.69
N ASP A 108 -20.94 0.03 -6.21
CA ASP A 108 -21.83 -1.14 -6.21
C ASP A 108 -21.43 -2.09 -7.34
N LEU A 109 -20.71 -3.16 -7.01
CA LEU A 109 -20.17 -4.11 -7.99
C LEU A 109 -21.29 -4.92 -8.67
N ALA A 110 -22.49 -4.98 -8.08
CA ALA A 110 -23.64 -5.62 -8.72
C ALA A 110 -24.20 -4.78 -9.89
N GLU A 111 -23.88 -3.49 -9.94
CA GLU A 111 -24.32 -2.55 -10.98
C GLU A 111 -23.17 -2.13 -11.93
N ALA A 112 -21.92 -2.43 -11.58
CA ALA A 112 -20.74 -2.16 -12.41
C ALA A 112 -20.51 -3.24 -13.47
N ASP A 113 -19.90 -2.86 -14.59
CA ASP A 113 -19.44 -3.82 -15.61
C ASP A 113 -18.11 -4.45 -15.15
N PRO A 114 -18.04 -5.76 -14.87
CA PRO A 114 -16.81 -6.43 -14.43
C PRO A 114 -15.69 -6.37 -15.48
N ASP A 115 -16.05 -6.25 -16.76
CA ASP A 115 -15.10 -6.19 -17.88
C ASP A 115 -14.67 -4.74 -18.21
N MET A 116 -15.11 -3.75 -17.42
CA MET A 116 -14.69 -2.35 -17.59
C MET A 116 -13.19 -2.21 -17.43
N ALA A 117 -12.52 -1.70 -18.46
CA ALA A 117 -11.08 -1.42 -18.42
C ALA A 117 -10.79 -0.25 -17.48
N LEU A 118 -10.08 -0.51 -16.38
CA LEU A 118 -9.61 0.52 -15.44
C LEU A 118 -8.21 1.05 -15.82
N ALA A 119 -7.48 0.29 -16.63
CA ALA A 119 -6.19 0.66 -17.24
C ALA A 119 -6.05 -0.08 -18.59
N PRO A 120 -5.05 0.23 -19.43
CA PRO A 120 -4.85 -0.44 -20.72
C PRO A 120 -4.83 -1.97 -20.65
N ASN A 121 -4.37 -2.56 -19.54
CA ASN A 121 -4.23 -4.00 -19.39
C ASN A 121 -4.92 -4.58 -18.15
N PHE A 122 -5.81 -3.83 -17.52
CA PHE A 122 -6.55 -4.31 -16.34
C PHE A 122 -8.02 -3.96 -16.41
N VAL A 123 -8.86 -4.92 -16.03
CA VAL A 123 -10.31 -4.74 -15.88
C VAL A 123 -10.75 -4.71 -14.42
N LEU A 124 -11.97 -4.22 -14.16
CA LEU A 124 -12.52 -4.05 -12.82
C LEU A 124 -12.49 -5.34 -11.99
N ASP A 125 -12.90 -6.47 -12.59
CA ASP A 125 -12.98 -7.76 -11.88
C ASP A 125 -11.60 -8.34 -11.51
N GLU A 126 -10.48 -7.76 -11.95
CA GLU A 126 -9.15 -8.16 -11.45
C GLU A 126 -8.89 -7.60 -10.05
N PHE A 127 -9.44 -6.42 -9.75
CA PHE A 127 -9.25 -5.73 -8.47
C PHE A 127 -10.40 -5.94 -7.50
N MET A 128 -11.64 -5.92 -7.99
CA MET A 128 -12.85 -5.86 -7.17
C MET A 128 -13.86 -6.91 -7.64
N GLN A 129 -13.92 -8.04 -6.93
CA GLN A 129 -14.84 -9.12 -7.25
C GLN A 129 -16.06 -9.13 -6.33
N GLU A 130 -17.28 -9.15 -6.88
CA GLU A 130 -18.55 -9.12 -6.12
C GLU A 130 -18.63 -10.25 -5.06
N TRP A 131 -18.05 -11.42 -5.34
CA TRP A 131 -18.05 -12.56 -4.42
C TRP A 131 -17.12 -12.37 -3.20
N LYS A 132 -16.24 -11.35 -3.20
CA LYS A 132 -15.48 -10.90 -2.03
C LYS A 132 -16.18 -9.75 -1.27
N GLY A 133 -17.36 -9.35 -1.73
CA GLY A 133 -18.18 -8.28 -1.18
C GLY A 133 -18.87 -7.49 -2.30
N ARG A 134 -20.19 -7.27 -2.18
CA ARG A 134 -20.97 -6.50 -3.16
C ARG A 134 -20.45 -5.06 -3.41
N TYR A 135 -19.95 -4.39 -2.38
CA TYR A 135 -19.51 -3.00 -2.47
C TYR A 135 -17.98 -2.96 -2.41
N GLY A 136 -17.37 -2.47 -3.48
CA GLY A 136 -15.92 -2.44 -3.67
C GLY A 136 -15.34 -1.04 -3.58
N LEU A 137 -14.05 -0.96 -3.30
CA LEU A 137 -13.25 0.22 -3.60
C LEU A 137 -11.83 -0.20 -3.96
N PHE A 138 -11.20 0.51 -4.87
CA PHE A 138 -9.80 0.30 -5.20
C PHE A 138 -9.22 1.62 -5.71
N MET A 139 -8.09 2.03 -5.16
CA MET A 139 -7.53 3.37 -5.37
C MET A 139 -7.09 3.57 -6.83
N PRO A 140 -7.53 4.64 -7.52
CA PRO A 140 -7.12 4.90 -8.90
C PRO A 140 -5.60 5.02 -9.09
N HIS A 141 -4.89 5.68 -8.15
CA HIS A 141 -3.42 5.80 -8.21
C HIS A 141 -2.73 4.42 -8.10
N VAL A 142 -3.31 3.46 -7.40
CA VAL A 142 -2.78 2.09 -7.34
C VAL A 142 -3.01 1.35 -8.66
N VAL A 143 -4.14 1.58 -9.33
CA VAL A 143 -4.37 1.03 -10.69
C VAL A 143 -3.34 1.58 -11.68
N GLU A 144 -3.10 2.89 -11.68
CA GLU A 144 -2.06 3.54 -12.49
C GLU A 144 -0.68 2.96 -12.17
N THR A 145 -0.35 2.81 -10.88
CA THR A 145 0.93 2.24 -10.45
C THR A 145 1.09 0.80 -10.94
N LEU A 146 0.07 -0.05 -10.82
CA LEU A 146 0.13 -1.44 -11.28
C LEU A 146 0.27 -1.54 -12.81
N GLN A 147 -0.33 -0.60 -13.56
CA GLN A 147 -0.11 -0.46 -15.00
C GLN A 147 1.36 -0.11 -15.30
N ALA A 148 1.95 0.84 -14.57
CA ALA A 148 3.36 1.19 -14.70
C ALA A 148 4.30 0.02 -14.34
N ILE A 149 3.99 -0.76 -13.30
CA ILE A 149 4.74 -1.99 -12.94
C ILE A 149 4.68 -2.99 -14.10
N ARG A 150 3.49 -3.22 -14.65
CA ARG A 150 3.29 -4.14 -15.78
C ARG A 150 4.12 -3.71 -17.01
N ASP A 151 4.15 -2.41 -17.31
CA ASP A 151 4.94 -1.88 -18.43
C ASP A 151 6.44 -1.96 -18.17
N ASN A 152 6.86 -1.79 -16.91
CA ASN A 152 8.26 -1.94 -16.49
C ASN A 152 8.78 -3.37 -16.70
N ILE A 153 8.02 -4.37 -16.27
CA ILE A 153 8.38 -5.79 -16.45
C ILE A 153 8.25 -6.26 -17.91
N GLY A 154 7.57 -5.49 -18.77
CA GLY A 154 7.41 -5.78 -20.19
C GLY A 154 6.54 -7.01 -20.51
N GLY A 155 5.62 -7.39 -19.62
CA GLY A 155 4.78 -8.57 -19.79
C GLY A 155 3.62 -8.67 -18.80
N PRO A 156 2.90 -9.81 -18.77
CA PRO A 156 1.71 -9.96 -17.93
C PRO A 156 2.03 -9.85 -16.43
N LEU A 157 1.24 -9.02 -15.74
CA LEU A 157 1.15 -8.93 -14.29
C LEU A 157 -0.24 -9.43 -13.91
N VAL A 158 -0.33 -10.47 -13.08
CA VAL A 158 -1.58 -11.08 -12.65
C VAL A 158 -1.91 -10.55 -11.26
N ILE A 159 -3.13 -10.03 -11.09
CA ILE A 159 -3.66 -9.63 -9.79
C ILE A 159 -4.37 -10.83 -9.17
N ASN A 160 -3.77 -11.43 -8.15
CA ASN A 160 -4.35 -12.55 -7.41
C ASN A 160 -5.44 -12.05 -6.46
N SER A 161 -5.25 -10.87 -5.87
CA SER A 161 -6.23 -10.22 -5.02
C SER A 161 -6.01 -8.72 -4.94
N GLY A 162 -7.05 -7.94 -5.26
CA GLY A 162 -7.18 -6.53 -4.87
C GLY A 162 -8.04 -6.40 -3.61
N TYR A 163 -9.19 -5.74 -3.71
CA TYR A 163 -10.09 -5.44 -2.62
C TYR A 163 -10.69 -6.67 -1.92
N ARG A 164 -10.90 -6.55 -0.61
CA ARG A 164 -11.62 -7.52 0.23
C ARG A 164 -12.53 -6.79 1.20
N ASN A 165 -13.79 -7.21 1.34
CA ASN A 165 -14.60 -6.71 2.44
C ASN A 165 -14.10 -7.26 3.80
N VAL A 166 -14.66 -6.77 4.92
CA VAL A 166 -14.19 -7.08 6.27
C VAL A 166 -14.31 -8.58 6.58
N THR A 167 -15.45 -9.18 6.28
CA THR A 167 -15.75 -10.59 6.63
C THR A 167 -14.98 -11.57 5.75
N TYR A 168 -14.84 -11.28 4.46
CA TYR A 168 -14.02 -12.08 3.54
C TYR A 168 -12.56 -12.04 3.97
N ASN A 169 -12.02 -10.85 4.26
CA ASN A 169 -10.65 -10.69 4.75
C ASN A 169 -10.41 -11.53 6.02
N ALA A 170 -11.29 -11.43 7.02
CA ALA A 170 -11.22 -12.26 8.22
C ALA A 170 -11.35 -13.77 7.91
N GLY A 171 -12.24 -14.13 6.97
CA GLY A 171 -12.48 -15.51 6.56
C GLY A 171 -11.28 -16.20 5.91
N VAL A 172 -10.42 -15.43 5.22
CA VAL A 172 -9.14 -15.93 4.67
C VAL A 172 -7.98 -15.80 5.66
N GLY A 173 -8.23 -15.35 6.89
CA GLY A 173 -7.21 -15.15 7.91
C GLY A 173 -6.35 -13.89 7.70
N GLY A 174 -6.85 -12.93 6.91
CA GLY A 174 -6.23 -11.62 6.77
C GLY A 174 -6.25 -10.85 8.09
N ALA A 175 -5.31 -9.92 8.24
CA ALA A 175 -5.20 -9.18 9.49
C ALA A 175 -6.27 -8.10 9.63
N THR A 176 -6.52 -7.69 10.88
CA THR A 176 -7.62 -6.79 11.25
C THR A 176 -7.61 -5.47 10.48
N TRP A 177 -6.43 -4.93 10.18
CA TRP A 177 -6.24 -3.65 9.49
C TRP A 177 -5.65 -3.83 8.07
N SER A 178 -5.91 -4.97 7.42
CA SER A 178 -5.34 -5.23 6.09
C SER A 178 -5.69 -4.15 5.08
N ARG A 179 -4.69 -3.66 4.37
CA ARG A 179 -4.73 -2.68 3.28
C ARG A 179 -5.58 -3.13 2.09
N HIS A 180 -5.80 -4.44 1.92
CA HIS A 180 -6.80 -4.95 0.96
C HIS A 180 -8.22 -4.44 1.26
N MET A 181 -8.55 -4.18 2.52
CA MET A 181 -9.84 -3.60 2.91
C MET A 181 -9.92 -2.11 2.58
N TYR A 182 -8.79 -1.43 2.47
CA TYR A 182 -8.71 0.01 2.20
C TYR A 182 -8.39 0.31 0.73
N GLY A 183 -8.39 -0.71 -0.13
CA GLY A 183 -8.30 -0.56 -1.59
C GLY A 183 -6.94 -0.14 -2.12
N ASP A 184 -5.88 -0.21 -1.30
CA ASP A 184 -4.53 0.24 -1.64
C ASP A 184 -3.47 -0.87 -1.53
N ALA A 185 -3.89 -2.14 -1.58
CA ALA A 185 -3.01 -3.30 -1.63
C ALA A 185 -3.34 -4.25 -2.78
N ALA A 186 -2.30 -4.87 -3.34
CA ALA A 186 -2.42 -5.91 -4.34
C ALA A 186 -1.50 -7.10 -4.03
N ASP A 187 -2.09 -8.29 -4.07
CA ASP A 187 -1.36 -9.55 -4.18
C ASP A 187 -1.21 -9.86 -5.66
N MET A 188 0.03 -9.95 -6.15
CA MET A 188 0.32 -10.07 -7.58
C MET A 188 1.46 -11.04 -7.89
N ALA A 189 1.48 -11.53 -9.11
CA ALA A 189 2.54 -12.39 -9.62
C ALA A 189 2.77 -12.15 -11.11
N SER A 190 3.93 -12.56 -11.61
CA SER A 190 4.24 -12.50 -13.04
C SER A 190 4.86 -13.81 -13.52
N SER A 191 4.68 -14.08 -14.81
CA SER A 191 5.38 -15.15 -15.52
C SER A 191 6.70 -14.71 -16.15
N VAL A 192 6.95 -13.39 -16.21
CA VAL A 192 8.14 -12.80 -16.84
C VAL A 192 9.08 -12.11 -15.85
N ALA A 193 8.63 -11.90 -14.61
CA ALA A 193 9.42 -11.35 -13.51
C ALA A 193 9.31 -12.26 -12.29
N SER A 194 10.42 -12.41 -11.57
CA SER A 194 10.48 -13.07 -10.27
C SER A 194 9.80 -12.23 -9.18
N LEU A 195 9.47 -12.86 -8.04
CA LEU A 195 8.91 -12.13 -6.91
C LEU A 195 9.88 -11.07 -6.38
N ASP A 196 11.18 -11.37 -6.37
CA ASP A 196 12.22 -10.41 -5.93
C ASP A 196 12.26 -9.18 -6.87
N GLU A 197 12.23 -9.38 -8.20
CA GLU A 197 12.15 -8.28 -9.16
C GLU A 197 10.87 -7.45 -8.99
N LEU A 198 9.71 -8.09 -8.75
CA LEU A 198 8.47 -7.36 -8.48
C LEU A 198 8.56 -6.54 -7.18
N GLY A 199 9.21 -7.06 -6.15
CA GLY A 199 9.41 -6.35 -4.90
C GLY A 199 10.32 -5.13 -5.04
N GLU A 200 11.42 -5.26 -5.78
CA GLU A 200 12.29 -4.11 -6.11
C GLU A 200 11.53 -3.03 -6.88
N ILE A 201 10.65 -3.42 -7.80
CA ILE A 201 9.83 -2.48 -8.56
C ILE A 201 8.75 -1.85 -7.66
N CYS A 202 8.09 -2.60 -6.78
CA CYS A 202 7.14 -2.02 -5.82
C CYS A 202 7.80 -0.96 -4.93
N ASP A 203 9.01 -1.23 -4.42
CA ASP A 203 9.78 -0.28 -3.60
C ASP A 203 10.11 0.98 -4.40
N LEU A 204 10.56 0.81 -5.65
CA LEU A 204 10.82 1.92 -6.57
C LEU A 204 9.56 2.75 -6.86
N MET A 205 8.40 2.11 -6.89
CA MET A 205 7.09 2.74 -7.13
C MET A 205 6.41 3.19 -5.82
N GLY A 206 7.15 3.32 -4.72
CA GLY A 206 6.68 3.97 -3.51
C GLY A 206 5.81 3.11 -2.59
N ALA A 207 5.81 1.79 -2.74
CA ALA A 207 5.07 0.91 -1.82
C ALA A 207 5.52 1.17 -0.37
N GLY A 208 4.56 1.44 0.51
CA GLY A 208 4.79 1.65 1.94
C GLY A 208 5.16 0.35 2.66
N TYR A 209 4.77 -0.78 2.07
CA TYR A 209 5.04 -2.11 2.58
C TYR A 209 5.06 -3.16 1.46
N ILE A 210 5.95 -4.16 1.61
CA ILE A 210 6.14 -5.27 0.70
C ILE A 210 6.23 -6.58 1.50
N GLY A 211 5.43 -7.58 1.12
CA GLY A 211 5.39 -8.90 1.73
C GLY A 211 5.60 -10.01 0.70
N TYR A 212 6.53 -10.92 0.96
CA TYR A 212 6.82 -12.05 0.06
C TYR A 212 6.05 -13.30 0.49
N TYR A 213 5.37 -13.96 -0.45
CA TYR A 213 4.66 -15.23 -0.25
C TYR A 213 5.12 -16.29 -1.25
N GLU A 214 4.72 -17.55 -1.05
CA GLU A 214 5.22 -18.66 -1.89
C GLU A 214 4.79 -18.55 -3.37
N ALA A 215 3.68 -17.88 -3.65
CA ALA A 215 3.08 -17.83 -4.99
C ALA A 215 2.80 -16.41 -5.50
N HIS A 216 2.98 -15.38 -4.67
CA HIS A 216 2.71 -13.98 -5.01
C HIS A 216 3.54 -13.06 -4.12
N ILE A 217 3.63 -11.79 -4.54
CA ILE A 217 4.10 -10.70 -3.72
C ILE A 217 2.90 -9.83 -3.32
N HIS A 218 2.91 -9.35 -2.10
CA HIS A 218 2.00 -8.33 -1.60
C HIS A 218 2.73 -6.99 -1.65
N CYS A 219 2.10 -5.98 -2.24
CA CYS A 219 2.55 -4.60 -2.14
C CYS A 219 1.35 -3.72 -1.79
N ASP A 220 1.57 -2.76 -0.90
CA ASP A 220 0.57 -1.75 -0.58
C ASP A 220 1.14 -0.34 -0.51
N TRP A 221 0.28 0.63 -0.81
CA TRP A 221 0.58 2.07 -0.90
C TRP A 221 -0.06 2.84 0.25
N ARG A 222 0.00 2.26 1.47
CA ARG A 222 -0.62 2.80 2.69
C ARG A 222 -0.26 4.25 3.05
N ASP A 223 0.84 4.74 2.51
CA ASP A 223 1.37 6.08 2.80
C ASP A 223 0.92 7.12 1.74
N ASP A 224 0.25 6.68 0.67
CA ASP A 224 -0.26 7.56 -0.39
C ASP A 224 -1.56 8.28 0.01
N PRO A 225 -1.87 9.43 -0.63
CA PRO A 225 -3.11 10.13 -0.40
C PRO A 225 -4.35 9.26 -0.67
N LEU A 226 -5.31 9.29 0.25
CA LEU A 226 -6.60 8.63 0.05
C LEU A 226 -7.42 9.37 -1.01
N GLU A 227 -8.12 8.59 -1.85
CA GLU A 227 -8.98 9.12 -2.91
C GLU A 227 -10.21 9.85 -2.32
N PRO A 228 -10.39 11.16 -2.59
CA PRO A 228 -11.54 11.93 -2.10
C PRO A 228 -12.89 11.35 -2.48
N ALA A 229 -13.03 10.70 -3.64
CA ALA A 229 -14.28 10.03 -4.02
C ALA A 229 -14.68 8.89 -3.05
N PHE A 230 -13.72 8.24 -2.38
CA PHE A 230 -13.99 7.20 -1.40
C PHE A 230 -13.96 7.70 0.05
N TYR A 231 -13.10 8.67 0.37
CA TYR A 231 -12.80 9.07 1.76
C TYR A 231 -13.28 10.49 2.13
N GLY A 232 -13.80 11.24 1.15
CA GLY A 232 -14.09 12.66 1.26
C GLY A 232 -12.81 13.51 1.28
N ALA A 233 -12.96 14.83 1.41
CA ALA A 233 -11.84 15.78 1.49
C ALA A 233 -11.03 15.71 2.81
N ARG A 234 -10.61 14.51 3.21
CA ARG A 234 -9.73 14.30 4.37
C ARG A 234 -8.31 14.68 3.97
N ARG A 235 -7.77 15.74 4.54
CA ARG A 235 -6.33 16.04 4.42
C ARG A 235 -5.54 15.04 5.27
N SER A 236 -4.75 14.18 4.64
CA SER A 236 -3.76 13.35 5.33
C SER A 236 -2.41 14.05 5.30
N ASN A 237 -1.97 14.59 6.45
CA ASN A 237 -0.62 15.16 6.63
C ASN A 237 0.20 14.37 7.66
N VAL A 238 -0.28 13.20 8.08
CA VAL A 238 0.35 12.44 9.16
C VAL A 238 0.54 11.00 8.69
N LEU A 239 1.78 10.67 8.34
CA LEU A 239 2.22 9.28 8.29
C LEU A 239 2.02 8.69 9.68
N ALA A 240 1.12 7.72 9.80
CA ALA A 240 0.94 7.04 11.07
C ALA A 240 2.24 6.32 11.45
N PRO A 241 2.63 6.33 12.74
CA PRO A 241 3.74 5.49 13.17
C PRO A 241 3.38 4.04 12.84
N ARG A 242 4.26 3.39 12.05
CA ARG A 242 4.12 1.99 11.65
C ARG A 242 3.84 1.14 12.90
N PRO A 243 2.97 0.11 12.81
CA PRO A 243 2.80 -0.82 13.92
C PRO A 243 4.16 -1.33 14.39
N ALA A 244 4.33 -1.54 15.69
CA ALA A 244 5.57 -2.11 16.21
C ALA A 244 5.67 -3.57 15.74
N LEU A 245 6.33 -3.77 14.60
CA LEU A 245 6.54 -5.08 14.01
C LEU A 245 7.54 -5.88 14.85
N GLY A 246 7.18 -7.11 15.21
CA GLY A 246 8.03 -8.00 15.97
C GLY A 246 8.27 -9.31 15.20
N ALA A 247 9.50 -9.80 15.24
CA ALA A 247 9.81 -11.17 14.86
C ALA A 247 10.55 -11.85 16.02
N ILE A 248 10.11 -13.05 16.39
CA ILE A 248 10.77 -13.87 17.40
C ILE A 248 11.55 -14.95 16.68
N LEU A 249 12.87 -14.93 16.82
CA LEU A 249 13.72 -15.98 16.29
C LEU A 249 13.70 -17.22 17.18
N ARG A 250 13.53 -18.38 16.56
CA ARG A 250 13.55 -19.67 17.23
C ARG A 250 14.50 -20.62 16.50
N TRP A 251 15.39 -21.24 17.26
CA TRP A 251 16.23 -22.36 16.84
C TRP A 251 15.67 -23.64 17.44
N ASP A 252 15.39 -24.63 16.59
CA ASP A 252 14.84 -25.93 17.02
C ASP A 252 15.91 -27.02 17.22
N GLY A 253 17.18 -26.72 16.92
CA GLY A 253 18.28 -27.70 16.92
C GLY A 253 18.86 -27.97 15.53
N GLU A 254 18.13 -27.64 14.47
CA GLU A 254 18.47 -27.93 13.07
C GLU A 254 18.27 -26.71 12.16
N ALA A 255 17.21 -25.92 12.41
CA ALA A 255 16.85 -24.80 11.57
C ALA A 255 16.42 -23.57 12.38
N TRP A 256 16.56 -22.42 11.74
CA TRP A 256 15.98 -21.17 12.18
C TRP A 256 14.56 -21.01 11.65
N THR A 257 13.69 -20.50 12.50
CA THR A 257 12.39 -19.95 12.15
C THR A 257 12.30 -18.55 12.74
N ALA A 258 11.54 -17.65 12.10
CA ALA A 258 11.33 -16.30 12.60
C ALA A 258 9.84 -15.94 12.63
N PRO A 259 9.02 -16.59 13.49
CA PRO A 259 7.62 -16.20 13.72
C PRO A 259 7.44 -14.69 13.82
N ALA A 260 6.52 -14.16 13.02
CA ALA A 260 6.28 -12.72 12.94
C ALA A 260 4.91 -12.39 13.57
N GLU A 261 4.86 -11.37 14.42
CA GLU A 261 3.64 -10.92 15.11
C GLU A 261 3.47 -9.41 14.93
N GLY A 262 2.22 -8.93 14.93
CA GLY A 262 1.90 -7.50 14.78
C GLY A 262 1.88 -6.98 13.33
N TRP A 263 1.97 -7.89 12.34
CA TRP A 263 1.84 -7.57 10.92
C TRP A 263 0.36 -7.44 10.55
N ASP A 264 -0.01 -6.35 9.87
CA ASP A 264 -1.38 -6.06 9.44
C ASP A 264 -1.78 -6.73 8.12
N GLU A 265 -0.87 -7.49 7.50
CA GLU A 265 -1.07 -8.20 6.22
C GLU A 265 -0.84 -9.73 6.31
N GLY A 266 -0.82 -10.30 7.52
CA GLY A 266 -0.48 -11.72 7.74
C GLY A 266 1.02 -11.96 7.89
N GLU A 267 1.44 -13.24 7.97
CA GLU A 267 2.84 -13.58 8.25
C GLU A 267 3.66 -13.74 6.94
N PRO A 268 4.57 -12.81 6.60
CA PRO A 268 5.38 -12.90 5.38
C PRO A 268 6.39 -14.07 5.42
N LEU A 269 6.88 -14.47 4.25
CA LEU A 269 8.09 -15.28 4.14
C LEU A 269 9.30 -14.50 4.63
N ARG A 270 10.36 -15.24 4.93
CA ARG A 270 11.58 -14.72 5.54
C ARG A 270 12.64 -14.78 4.45
N VAL A 271 13.26 -13.65 4.18
CA VAL A 271 14.42 -13.60 3.30
C VAL A 271 15.64 -13.87 4.16
N TRP A 272 16.28 -15.00 3.96
CA TRP A 272 17.46 -15.41 4.70
C TRP A 272 18.70 -15.16 3.87
N THR A 273 19.71 -14.51 4.46
CA THR A 273 21.04 -14.41 3.88
C THR A 273 22.03 -15.06 4.83
N ALA A 274 22.70 -16.13 4.40
CA ALA A 274 23.87 -16.64 5.12
C ALA A 274 25.14 -16.02 4.54
N GLU A 275 26.01 -15.56 5.41
CA GLU A 275 27.30 -14.95 5.05
C GLU A 275 28.45 -15.74 5.68
N ASP A 276 29.58 -15.78 4.98
CA ASP A 276 30.83 -16.34 5.51
C ASP A 276 31.50 -15.37 6.51
N ALA A 277 32.62 -15.80 7.11
CA ALA A 277 33.35 -15.00 8.09
C ALA A 277 33.93 -13.68 7.54
N ARG A 278 33.84 -13.45 6.22
CA ARG A 278 34.28 -12.22 5.53
C ARG A 278 33.09 -11.34 5.11
N GLY A 279 31.86 -11.71 5.49
CA GLY A 279 30.63 -11.00 5.10
C GLY A 279 30.22 -11.26 3.65
N LYS A 280 30.74 -12.32 3.00
CA LYS A 280 30.31 -12.68 1.66
C LYS A 280 29.08 -13.58 1.74
N ALA A 281 28.00 -13.21 1.05
CA ALA A 281 26.82 -14.04 0.89
C ALA A 281 27.18 -15.43 0.32
N ILE A 282 26.82 -16.46 1.06
CA ILE A 282 26.89 -17.88 0.69
C ILE A 282 25.58 -18.30 0.04
N VAL A 283 24.46 -17.93 0.66
CA VAL A 283 23.11 -18.21 0.18
C VAL A 283 22.19 -17.04 0.48
N HIS A 284 21.23 -16.84 -0.40
CA HIS A 284 20.13 -15.89 -0.25
C HIS A 284 18.85 -16.63 -0.70
N GLU A 285 17.88 -16.79 0.19
CA GLU A 285 16.64 -17.52 -0.13
C GLU A 285 15.44 -17.03 0.68
N THR A 286 14.25 -17.17 0.10
CA THR A 286 12.98 -16.74 0.70
C THR A 286 12.18 -17.96 1.14
N THR A 287 12.23 -18.30 2.44
CA THR A 287 11.67 -19.55 3.00
C THR A 287 11.13 -19.36 4.42
N ARG A 288 10.17 -20.19 4.87
CA ARG A 288 9.69 -20.14 6.27
C ARG A 288 10.69 -20.69 7.29
N ARG A 289 11.53 -21.62 6.85
CA ARG A 289 12.48 -22.37 7.67
C ARG A 289 13.82 -22.38 6.95
N PHE A 290 14.88 -22.00 7.66
CA PHE A 290 16.21 -21.87 7.09
C PHE A 290 17.23 -22.74 7.81
N VAL A 291 17.94 -23.57 7.06
CA VAL A 291 19.07 -24.37 7.56
C VAL A 291 20.36 -23.75 7.05
N PRO A 292 21.18 -23.12 7.92
CA PRO A 292 22.41 -22.47 7.47
C PRO A 292 23.36 -23.49 6.82
N PRO A 293 23.87 -23.23 5.61
CA PRO A 293 24.83 -24.13 4.97
C PRO A 293 26.17 -24.17 5.72
N PRO A 294 26.98 -25.24 5.56
CA PRO A 294 28.33 -25.30 6.12
C PRO A 294 29.18 -24.09 5.71
N GLY A 295 29.93 -23.52 6.66
CA GLY A 295 30.75 -22.32 6.44
C GLY A 295 30.04 -20.99 6.73
N THR A 296 28.76 -21.02 7.11
CA THR A 296 28.04 -19.84 7.59
C THR A 296 28.62 -19.31 8.89
N ALA A 297 28.97 -18.03 8.90
CA ALA A 297 29.40 -17.28 10.09
C ALA A 297 28.34 -16.29 10.58
N GLN A 298 27.49 -15.80 9.68
CA GLN A 298 26.41 -14.87 10.01
C GLN A 298 25.14 -15.25 9.24
N VAL A 299 23.97 -15.05 9.86
CA VAL A 299 22.68 -15.17 9.18
C VAL A 299 21.93 -13.85 9.36
N ARG A 300 21.48 -13.26 8.26
CA ARG A 300 20.50 -12.18 8.27
C ARG A 300 19.14 -12.78 7.94
N VAL A 301 18.12 -12.29 8.63
CA VAL A 301 16.74 -12.55 8.24
C VAL A 301 16.05 -11.21 8.02
N ASP A 302 15.44 -11.06 6.85
CA ASP A 302 14.57 -9.93 6.54
C ASP A 302 13.11 -10.44 6.63
N VAL A 303 12.36 -9.87 7.57
CA VAL A 303 10.92 -10.10 7.75
C VAL A 303 10.29 -8.74 7.57
N GLY A 304 10.08 -8.32 6.31
CA GLY A 304 9.73 -6.94 5.89
C GLY A 304 10.67 -5.81 6.31
N HIS A 305 11.63 -6.06 7.22
CA HIS A 305 12.78 -5.23 7.63
C HIS A 305 13.94 -6.14 8.09
N ALA A 306 15.16 -5.61 8.14
CA ALA A 306 16.37 -6.39 8.38
C ALA A 306 16.71 -6.67 9.85
N VAL A 307 16.94 -7.94 10.19
CA VAL A 307 17.46 -8.40 11.48
C VAL A 307 18.76 -9.20 11.27
N TRP A 308 19.84 -8.78 11.93
CA TRP A 308 21.17 -9.41 11.82
C TRP A 308 21.45 -10.37 12.97
N LEU A 309 21.98 -11.58 12.67
CA LEU A 309 22.37 -12.59 13.67
C LEU A 309 23.79 -13.09 13.44
N MET A 310 24.61 -13.07 14.50
CA MET A 310 25.89 -13.78 14.53
C MET A 310 25.62 -15.28 14.64
N ALA A 311 26.08 -16.10 13.70
CA ALA A 311 25.91 -17.55 13.80
C ALA A 311 26.87 -18.07 14.88
N HIS A 312 26.35 -18.49 16.03
CA HIS A 312 27.13 -19.33 16.92
C HIS A 312 27.16 -20.73 16.32
N GLN A 313 28.32 -21.16 15.84
CA GLN A 313 28.57 -22.59 15.62
C GLN A 313 28.40 -23.30 16.97
N PRO A 314 27.56 -24.34 17.07
CA PRO A 314 27.62 -25.22 18.23
C PRO A 314 28.98 -25.93 18.21
N ASP A 315 29.67 -25.91 19.37
CA ASP A 315 30.84 -26.73 19.64
C ASP A 315 30.53 -28.24 19.49
#